data_AF-A0A436ZSK4-F1
#
_entry.id   AF-A0A436ZSK4-F1
#
_cell.length_a   1.000
_cell.length_b   1.000
_cell.length_c   1.000
_cell.angle_alpha   90.00
_cell.angle_beta   90.00
_cell.angle_gamma   90.00
#
_symmetry.space_group_name_H-M   'P 1'
#
loop_
_entity.id
_entity.type
_entity.pdbx_description
1 polymer ?
#
loop_
_entity_poly.entity_id
_entity_poly.type
_entity_poly.pdbx_seq_one_letter_code
_entity_poly.pdbx_strand_id
1 'polypeptide(L)'
;MPRGRKAFSAVLPSSTVGTISSKADYTVDLPSPPDSEIIDGKDSSRASPTAIEDEALSPVFVQADEDGTAVKRRKTVGKKKAKESEGEASPNPKKSPGKKQKAAETLIDDDAFDPEGAGCDEAPLNRPQPVNDEYRPIPFKGRLGYACLNTYLRSSNPPIFCSRTCRLDTIHKHDTESGPGAGLSYVKSLGFQNATDLSHLIRWNHKYNIKFLRISSAMFPFASHSIYGYDLAHASEPLKEAGRLATEYGHRLTMHPGQYTQLASPKDEVVDNAIRDLEYHCELLDRLQLVGQADKDAVMIIHMGGTFGDKTATLDRFRTVYTSRLSEGVKRRLVLENDDVCWSVEDLIDICEELGIPLVLDWHHNNIVHGKLREGTYDVKEVYGERIQNTWVKKMIKQKQHYSEPREGSVTDRDRRRHSPRVWDLPPCEDDMDLMIEAKDKEQAVFEVMRKFKLDGWEVVKDVVPYERTDEMKEDGDIKVHEVGMGGVEGRVYWPEGMEEYLKPKKRVRAKKSEVKDGAEKPVPKE
;
A
#
# COMPACT_ATOMS: atom_id res chain seq x y z
N MET A 1 -39.78 -21.10 -57.00
CA MET A 1 -40.38 -22.26 -56.29
C MET A 1 -39.26 -23.17 -55.76
N PRO A 2 -39.47 -23.96 -54.69
CA PRO A 2 -38.38 -24.56 -53.92
C PRO A 2 -38.22 -26.09 -54.09
N ARG A 3 -37.01 -26.59 -53.80
CA ARG A 3 -36.62 -27.96 -53.35
C ARG A 3 -35.13 -27.90 -52.97
N GLY A 4 -34.64 -28.47 -51.87
CA GLY A 4 -35.32 -29.13 -50.74
C GLY A 4 -34.37 -29.25 -49.53
N ARG A 5 -34.92 -29.47 -48.33
CA ARG A 5 -34.14 -29.59 -47.08
C ARG A 5 -33.35 -30.91 -47.04
N LYS A 6 -32.17 -30.91 -46.41
CA LYS A 6 -31.61 -32.08 -45.72
C LYS A 6 -31.39 -31.71 -44.25
N ALA A 7 -31.97 -32.49 -43.35
CA ALA A 7 -31.66 -32.43 -41.93
C ALA A 7 -30.61 -33.51 -41.60
N PHE A 8 -29.77 -33.25 -40.61
CA PHE A 8 -29.04 -34.31 -39.91
C PHE A 8 -29.78 -34.65 -38.61
N SER A 9 -29.87 -35.94 -38.31
CA SER A 9 -30.47 -36.49 -37.09
C SER A 9 -29.39 -37.23 -36.33
N ALA A 10 -29.22 -36.89 -35.05
CA ALA A 10 -28.30 -37.56 -34.13
C ALA A 10 -29.08 -37.98 -32.88
N VAL A 11 -29.33 -39.29 -32.80
CA VAL A 11 -30.18 -40.00 -31.84
C VAL A 11 -29.87 -39.67 -30.37
N LEU A 12 -30.91 -39.37 -29.59
CA LEU A 12 -30.89 -39.47 -28.12
C LEU A 12 -31.27 -40.90 -27.68
N PRO A 13 -30.58 -41.49 -26.68
CA PRO A 13 -31.12 -42.59 -25.90
C PRO A 13 -31.85 -42.07 -24.65
N SER A 14 -33.14 -42.37 -24.58
CA SER A 14 -33.95 -42.41 -23.34
C SER A 14 -34.28 -43.89 -23.09
N SER A 15 -34.46 -44.43 -21.88
CA SER A 15 -34.71 -43.85 -20.55
C SER A 15 -34.23 -44.84 -19.46
N THR A 16 -34.33 -44.48 -18.18
CA THR A 16 -35.15 -45.22 -17.18
C THR A 16 -35.26 -44.37 -15.90
N VAL A 17 -36.41 -44.42 -15.22
CA VAL A 17 -36.69 -43.65 -13.99
C VAL A 17 -36.34 -44.48 -12.74
N GLY A 18 -35.75 -43.85 -11.72
CA GLY A 18 -35.56 -44.44 -10.39
C GLY A 18 -35.68 -43.37 -9.30
N THR A 19 -36.62 -43.54 -8.36
CA THR A 19 -36.94 -42.55 -7.32
C THR A 19 -36.51 -43.03 -5.94
N ILE A 20 -35.39 -42.51 -5.43
CA ILE A 20 -34.87 -42.70 -4.07
C ILE A 20 -34.33 -41.33 -3.64
N SER A 21 -35.06 -40.58 -2.79
CA SER A 21 -34.99 -40.58 -1.32
C SER A 21 -33.73 -39.92 -0.76
N SER A 22 -33.92 -39.12 0.30
CA SER A 22 -32.90 -38.24 0.89
C SER A 22 -32.00 -38.95 1.93
N LYS A 23 -30.95 -38.22 2.32
CA LYS A 23 -29.86 -38.56 3.26
C LYS A 23 -28.73 -39.44 2.72
N ALA A 24 -27.53 -38.86 2.72
CA ALA A 24 -26.26 -39.57 2.79
C ALA A 24 -25.39 -38.79 3.79
N ASP A 25 -25.23 -39.33 4.99
CA ASP A 25 -24.47 -38.69 6.07
C ASP A 25 -22.96 -38.87 5.83
N TYR A 26 -22.20 -37.77 5.80
CA TYR A 26 -20.74 -37.80 5.78
C TYR A 26 -20.20 -37.62 7.20
N THR A 27 -20.12 -38.72 7.95
CA THR A 27 -19.43 -38.77 9.25
C THR A 27 -17.92 -38.75 9.05
N VAL A 28 -17.25 -37.75 9.63
CA VAL A 28 -15.79 -37.70 9.76
C VAL A 28 -15.47 -37.72 11.25
N ASP A 29 -14.79 -38.77 11.71
CA ASP A 29 -14.43 -38.90 13.13
C ASP A 29 -13.44 -37.81 13.56
N LEU A 30 -13.81 -37.09 14.62
CA LEU A 30 -12.94 -36.16 15.34
C LEU A 30 -12.67 -36.73 16.73
N PRO A 31 -11.40 -36.97 17.13
CA PRO A 31 -11.09 -37.51 18.45
C PRO A 31 -11.33 -36.46 19.55
N SER A 32 -12.04 -36.87 20.61
CA SER A 32 -12.37 -36.03 21.76
C SER A 32 -11.12 -35.57 22.55
N PRO A 33 -11.16 -34.39 23.19
CA PRO A 33 -10.09 -33.93 24.09
C PRO A 33 -10.12 -34.69 25.43
N PRO A 34 -8.95 -34.96 26.06
CA PRO A 34 -8.87 -35.44 27.44
C PRO A 34 -8.98 -34.30 28.47
N ASP A 35 -9.45 -34.62 29.67
CA ASP A 35 -9.86 -33.67 30.70
C ASP A 35 -8.72 -32.92 31.43
N SER A 36 -9.12 -31.87 32.15
CA SER A 36 -8.26 -31.00 32.97
C SER A 36 -8.34 -31.32 34.46
N GLU A 37 -7.21 -31.45 35.16
CA GLU A 37 -7.14 -31.28 36.63
C GLU A 37 -5.71 -31.00 37.14
N ILE A 38 -5.55 -30.82 38.46
CA ILE A 38 -4.31 -30.48 39.21
C ILE A 38 -3.85 -29.01 38.99
N ILE A 39 -4.15 -28.03 39.85
CA ILE A 39 -3.91 -27.84 41.31
C ILE A 39 -2.43 -27.52 41.64
N ASP A 40 -2.15 -26.25 41.94
CA ASP A 40 -0.82 -25.76 42.33
C ASP A 40 -0.40 -26.17 43.76
N GLY A 41 0.87 -26.55 43.91
CA GLY A 41 1.54 -26.80 45.19
C GLY A 41 2.34 -25.59 45.70
N LYS A 42 2.50 -25.50 47.02
CA LYS A 42 3.24 -24.39 47.67
C LYS A 42 4.76 -24.48 47.53
N ASP A 43 5.36 -23.29 47.46
CA ASP A 43 6.73 -22.91 47.83
C ASP A 43 7.94 -23.33 46.95
N SER A 44 8.88 -22.38 46.82
CA SER A 44 10.29 -22.48 46.38
C SER A 44 10.60 -22.71 44.88
N SER A 45 11.72 -22.21 44.31
CA SER A 45 12.58 -21.05 44.66
C SER A 45 13.52 -20.66 43.48
N ARG A 46 14.11 -19.45 43.53
CA ARG A 46 15.14 -18.93 42.58
C ARG A 46 16.43 -19.76 42.50
N ALA A 47 17.07 -19.81 41.33
CA ALA A 47 18.53 -19.63 41.18
C ALA A 47 18.96 -19.34 39.71
N SER A 48 20.08 -18.63 39.55
CA SER A 48 20.92 -18.54 38.33
C SER A 48 22.39 -18.65 38.76
N PRO A 49 23.32 -19.05 37.86
CA PRO A 49 24.70 -18.52 37.92
C PRO A 49 25.35 -18.21 36.55
N THR A 50 26.59 -17.70 36.56
CA THR A 50 27.27 -17.00 35.43
C THR A 50 28.78 -17.33 35.31
N ALA A 51 29.39 -17.05 34.13
CA ALA A 51 30.85 -16.90 33.82
C ALA A 51 31.01 -16.06 32.51
N ILE A 52 32.09 -15.33 32.11
CA ILE A 52 33.54 -15.21 32.48
C ILE A 52 34.41 -16.25 31.71
N GLU A 53 35.08 -15.97 30.57
CA GLU A 53 36.28 -15.13 30.21
C GLU A 53 37.55 -16.01 29.99
N ASP A 54 38.57 -15.70 29.16
CA ASP A 54 39.52 -14.55 29.16
C ASP A 54 40.21 -14.25 27.77
N GLU A 55 40.59 -12.97 27.58
CA GLU A 55 41.87 -12.35 27.10
C GLU A 55 42.83 -13.01 26.05
N ALA A 56 43.73 -12.31 25.32
CA ALA A 56 43.89 -10.91 24.85
C ALA A 56 45.19 -10.76 24.00
N LEU A 57 45.38 -9.63 23.26
CA LEU A 57 46.64 -8.82 23.18
C LEU A 57 46.64 -7.74 22.06
N SER A 58 47.39 -6.65 22.28
CA SER A 58 47.55 -5.50 21.35
C SER A 58 48.99 -4.95 21.31
N PRO A 59 49.48 -4.51 20.13
CA PRO A 59 50.54 -3.48 20.00
C PRO A 59 50.32 -2.49 18.81
N VAL A 60 50.90 -1.29 18.69
CA VAL A 60 51.54 -0.32 19.62
C VAL A 60 51.57 1.07 18.92
N PHE A 61 51.70 2.20 19.64
CA PHE A 61 51.81 3.56 19.07
C PHE A 61 53.21 3.90 18.51
N VAL A 62 53.27 4.77 17.50
CA VAL A 62 54.44 5.60 17.14
C VAL A 62 53.97 7.03 16.80
N GLN A 63 54.82 8.04 16.99
CA GLN A 63 54.54 9.48 16.86
C GLN A 63 55.71 10.18 16.09
N ALA A 64 55.68 11.51 15.96
CA ALA A 64 56.60 12.41 15.24
C ALA A 64 56.34 12.55 13.71
N ASP A 65 56.43 13.74 13.08
CA ASP A 65 56.71 15.10 13.62
C ASP A 65 56.05 16.24 12.80
N GLU A 66 56.27 17.48 13.24
CA GLU A 66 55.59 18.72 12.79
C GLU A 66 56.10 19.34 11.48
N ASP A 67 55.18 19.97 10.73
CA ASP A 67 55.32 21.34 10.20
C ASP A 67 53.89 21.84 9.88
N GLY A 68 53.47 23.11 10.08
CA GLY A 68 54.24 24.34 10.29
C GLY A 68 53.86 25.36 9.21
N THR A 69 52.67 25.98 9.28
CA THR A 69 52.53 27.33 9.87
C THR A 69 51.06 27.78 9.83
N ALA A 70 50.71 28.82 10.62
CA ALA A 70 49.31 29.24 10.78
C ALA A 70 49.12 30.77 10.93
N VAL A 71 47.86 31.20 10.73
CA VAL A 71 47.24 32.47 11.20
C VAL A 71 47.77 33.80 10.59
N LYS A 72 46.86 34.53 9.92
CA LYS A 72 46.50 35.93 10.30
C LYS A 72 45.21 36.45 9.66
N ARG A 73 44.19 36.69 10.50
CA ARG A 73 43.13 37.69 10.22
C ARG A 73 43.71 39.10 10.32
N ARG A 74 43.30 40.04 9.46
CA ARG A 74 43.32 41.48 9.77
C ARG A 74 42.22 42.25 9.04
N LYS A 75 41.50 43.12 9.76
CA LYS A 75 40.61 44.16 9.21
C LYS A 75 41.43 45.44 8.91
N THR A 76 40.75 46.45 8.36
CA THR A 76 41.08 47.92 8.32
C THR A 76 41.86 48.43 7.09
N VAL A 77 41.68 49.66 6.57
CA VAL A 77 40.60 50.70 6.66
C VAL A 77 40.78 51.74 5.52
N GLY A 78 39.69 52.38 5.04
CA GLY A 78 39.71 53.63 4.23
C GLY A 78 39.86 53.43 2.71
N LYS A 79 39.53 54.38 1.83
CA LYS A 79 39.08 55.81 1.92
C LYS A 79 37.84 56.01 1.00
N LYS A 80 36.85 56.86 1.32
CA LYS A 80 36.67 58.28 0.90
C LYS A 80 36.90 58.55 -0.62
N LYS A 81 36.06 59.30 -1.36
CA LYS A 81 34.98 60.24 -0.95
C LYS A 81 33.94 60.52 -2.09
N ALA A 82 32.66 60.56 -1.70
CA ALA A 82 31.50 61.41 -2.10
C ALA A 82 31.35 62.09 -3.48
N LYS A 83 30.07 62.16 -3.93
CA LYS A 83 29.39 63.41 -4.33
C LYS A 83 27.88 63.37 -3.98
N GLU A 84 27.23 64.53 -3.90
CA GLU A 84 25.80 64.76 -3.61
C GLU A 84 24.87 64.37 -4.80
N SER A 85 23.51 64.39 -4.76
CA SER A 85 22.57 65.17 -3.92
C SER A 85 21.14 64.60 -3.80
N GLU A 86 20.53 64.83 -2.62
CA GLU A 86 19.13 65.20 -2.31
C GLU A 86 17.91 64.39 -2.82
N GLY A 87 16.89 64.28 -1.94
CA GLY A 87 15.59 63.65 -2.19
C GLY A 87 14.95 63.14 -0.89
N GLU A 88 13.97 63.86 -0.34
CA GLU A 88 13.36 63.55 0.98
C GLU A 88 12.20 62.54 0.90
N ALA A 89 12.13 61.60 1.86
CA ALA A 89 10.87 61.12 2.48
C ALA A 89 11.09 60.24 3.72
N SER A 90 10.24 60.41 4.73
CA SER A 90 10.06 59.56 5.92
C SER A 90 8.70 59.92 6.56
N PRO A 91 8.08 59.11 7.47
CA PRO A 91 8.71 58.12 8.35
C PRO A 91 8.00 56.75 8.45
N ASN A 92 8.59 55.85 9.26
CA ASN A 92 8.08 54.54 9.67
C ASN A 92 7.72 54.56 11.17
N PRO A 93 6.67 53.84 11.63
CA PRO A 93 6.66 53.37 13.02
C PRO A 93 6.25 51.89 13.27
N LYS A 94 7.25 51.11 13.71
CA LYS A 94 7.22 50.25 14.93
C LYS A 94 6.29 49.01 15.03
N LYS A 95 6.90 47.84 14.79
CA LYS A 95 7.05 46.68 15.72
C LYS A 95 5.83 46.07 16.48
N SER A 96 5.46 44.83 16.08
CA SER A 96 5.32 43.60 16.92
C SER A 96 4.22 43.51 18.03
N PRO A 97 3.84 42.31 18.54
CA PRO A 97 4.36 40.95 18.29
C PRO A 97 3.32 39.91 17.80
N GLY A 98 3.81 38.75 17.32
CA GLY A 98 2.96 37.66 16.83
C GLY A 98 2.53 36.65 17.91
N LYS A 99 1.36 36.03 17.72
CA LYS A 99 0.92 34.83 18.46
C LYS A 99 1.48 33.57 17.79
N LYS A 100 2.03 32.64 18.58
CA LYS A 100 2.30 31.27 18.12
C LYS A 100 0.98 30.49 18.06
N GLN A 101 0.56 30.06 16.88
CA GLN A 101 -0.40 28.96 16.75
C GLN A 101 0.35 27.62 16.80
N LYS A 102 -0.30 26.59 17.32
CA LYS A 102 0.24 25.22 17.33
C LYS A 102 0.11 24.64 15.92
N ALA A 103 1.15 24.01 15.40
CA ALA A 103 1.00 23.14 14.25
C ALA A 103 0.21 21.90 14.68
N ALA A 104 -0.87 21.59 13.99
CA ALA A 104 -1.40 20.24 13.95
C ALA A 104 -0.51 19.41 13.01
N GLU A 105 -0.29 18.14 13.30
CA GLU A 105 0.43 17.26 12.39
C GLU A 105 -0.49 16.85 11.25
N THR A 106 -0.31 17.49 10.09
CA THR A 106 -0.91 17.01 8.84
C THR A 106 -0.45 15.59 8.57
N LEU A 107 -1.41 14.69 8.36
CA LEU A 107 -1.17 13.47 7.61
C LEU A 107 -0.62 13.87 6.24
N ILE A 108 0.32 13.08 5.71
CA ILE A 108 0.85 13.30 4.37
C ILE A 108 -0.25 12.87 3.39
N ASP A 109 -0.88 13.85 2.75
CA ASP A 109 -1.61 13.65 1.48
C ASP A 109 -0.55 13.46 0.40
N ASP A 110 -0.57 12.30 -0.27
CA ASP A 110 0.41 11.97 -1.32
C ASP A 110 0.18 12.77 -2.62
N ASP A 111 -0.98 13.41 -2.76
CA ASP A 111 -1.49 14.14 -3.95
C ASP A 111 -0.79 15.51 -4.23
N ALA A 112 0.40 15.74 -3.68
CA ALA A 112 1.06 17.05 -3.62
C ALA A 112 2.26 17.20 -4.59
N PHE A 113 2.00 17.15 -5.89
CA PHE A 113 2.93 17.63 -6.93
C PHE A 113 2.16 18.50 -7.93
N ASP A 114 2.54 19.77 -8.03
CA ASP A 114 1.94 20.76 -8.94
C ASP A 114 2.96 21.12 -10.04
N PRO A 115 2.98 20.39 -11.18
CA PRO A 115 3.85 20.72 -12.29
C PRO A 115 3.28 21.94 -13.04
N GLU A 116 3.86 23.12 -12.80
CA GLU A 116 3.52 24.33 -13.54
C GLU A 116 3.72 24.11 -15.06
N GLY A 117 2.64 24.19 -15.84
CA GLY A 117 2.71 24.42 -17.29
C GLY A 117 2.22 23.31 -18.23
N ALA A 118 0.97 22.82 -18.07
CA ALA A 118 0.25 22.14 -19.15
C ALA A 118 -1.27 22.32 -19.03
N GLY A 119 -1.96 22.64 -20.15
CA GLY A 119 -3.41 22.46 -20.31
C GLY A 119 -4.33 23.54 -19.73
N CYS A 120 -4.75 24.45 -20.60
CA CYS A 120 -5.92 25.35 -20.53
C CYS A 120 -6.96 25.20 -19.39
N ASP A 121 -7.11 26.28 -18.59
CA ASP A 121 -8.32 26.62 -17.84
C ASP A 121 -9.47 27.07 -18.78
N GLU A 122 -9.97 26.16 -19.63
CA GLU A 122 -11.14 26.42 -20.49
C GLU A 122 -12.44 26.52 -19.67
N ALA A 123 -13.34 27.39 -20.10
CA ALA A 123 -14.57 27.67 -19.34
C ALA A 123 -15.57 26.50 -19.46
N PRO A 124 -16.17 26.03 -18.35
CA PRO A 124 -16.89 24.74 -18.30
C PRO A 124 -18.22 24.69 -19.07
N LEU A 125 -18.64 25.80 -19.69
CA LEU A 125 -19.95 25.97 -20.32
C LEU A 125 -20.11 25.25 -21.68
N ASN A 126 -19.03 24.69 -22.24
CA ASN A 126 -19.03 24.12 -23.59
C ASN A 126 -18.43 22.70 -23.67
N ARG A 127 -18.26 22.03 -22.51
CA ARG A 127 -17.71 20.67 -22.42
C ARG A 127 -18.74 19.65 -22.93
N PRO A 128 -18.41 18.78 -23.90
CA PRO A 128 -19.33 17.74 -24.37
C PRO A 128 -19.75 16.78 -23.25
N GLN A 129 -20.89 16.10 -23.41
CA GLN A 129 -21.30 15.08 -22.44
C GLN A 129 -20.43 13.81 -22.57
N PRO A 130 -20.04 13.16 -21.44
CA PRO A 130 -19.29 11.90 -21.46
C PRO A 130 -20.06 10.80 -22.19
N VAL A 131 -19.36 10.03 -23.03
CA VAL A 131 -19.91 8.87 -23.72
C VAL A 131 -19.54 7.61 -22.95
N ASN A 132 -20.43 7.21 -22.03
CA ASN A 132 -20.24 6.05 -21.16
C ASN A 132 -20.91 4.80 -21.76
N ASP A 133 -20.29 3.65 -21.51
CA ASP A 133 -20.94 2.35 -21.70
C ASP A 133 -21.98 2.13 -20.58
N GLU A 134 -23.15 1.63 -20.94
CA GLU A 134 -24.24 1.28 -20.01
C GLU A 134 -24.00 -0.06 -19.30
N TYR A 135 -23.10 -0.91 -19.81
CA TYR A 135 -22.79 -2.20 -19.22
C TYR A 135 -22.24 -2.07 -17.79
N ARG A 136 -22.68 -2.95 -16.90
CA ARG A 136 -22.16 -3.11 -15.54
C ARG A 136 -21.87 -4.59 -15.29
N PRO A 137 -20.70 -4.94 -14.72
CA PRO A 137 -20.32 -6.32 -14.43
C PRO A 137 -21.09 -6.89 -13.23
N ILE A 138 -22.36 -7.24 -13.44
CA ILE A 138 -23.27 -7.73 -12.40
C ILE A 138 -23.90 -9.04 -12.86
N PRO A 139 -23.79 -10.14 -12.10
CA PRO A 139 -23.13 -10.27 -10.80
C PRO A 139 -21.59 -10.19 -10.91
N PHE A 140 -20.96 -9.41 -10.03
CA PHE A 140 -19.50 -9.25 -9.97
C PHE A 140 -18.88 -10.44 -9.25
N LYS A 141 -17.93 -11.12 -9.91
CA LYS A 141 -17.19 -12.30 -9.44
C LYS A 141 -15.72 -12.00 -9.18
N GLY A 142 -15.25 -10.82 -9.62
CA GLY A 142 -13.89 -10.35 -9.48
C GLY A 142 -13.52 -9.93 -8.05
N ARG A 143 -12.27 -9.47 -7.85
CA ARG A 143 -11.78 -9.07 -6.53
C ARG A 143 -11.85 -7.55 -6.38
N LEU A 144 -12.77 -7.05 -5.55
CA LEU A 144 -12.76 -5.66 -5.09
C LEU A 144 -11.67 -5.42 -4.04
N GLY A 145 -11.10 -4.21 -4.05
CA GLY A 145 -10.05 -3.79 -3.12
C GLY A 145 -9.95 -2.29 -2.89
N TYR A 146 -9.12 -1.91 -1.92
CA TYR A 146 -8.83 -0.51 -1.57
C TYR A 146 -7.34 -0.33 -1.22
N ALA A 147 -6.93 0.93 -1.04
CA ALA A 147 -5.52 1.32 -0.88
C ALA A 147 -5.07 1.68 0.55
N CYS A 148 -3.94 1.09 0.95
CA CYS A 148 -3.01 1.49 2.02
C CYS A 148 -3.50 1.41 3.48
N LEU A 149 -4.72 1.87 3.77
CA LEU A 149 -5.24 2.09 5.11
C LEU A 149 -6.69 1.64 5.21
N ASN A 150 -7.08 1.13 6.37
CA ASN A 150 -8.47 0.83 6.73
C ASN A 150 -8.91 1.78 7.85
N THR A 151 -10.06 2.46 7.72
CA THR A 151 -10.47 3.48 8.69
C THR A 151 -10.90 2.87 10.02
N TYR A 152 -11.64 1.74 10.04
CA TYR A 152 -12.00 1.06 11.30
C TYR A 152 -10.78 0.60 12.10
N LEU A 153 -9.81 -0.04 11.44
CA LEU A 153 -8.57 -0.52 12.07
C LEU A 153 -7.66 0.65 12.48
N ARG A 154 -7.66 1.76 11.76
CA ARG A 154 -6.94 2.97 12.19
C ARG A 154 -7.56 3.62 13.42
N SER A 155 -8.87 3.46 13.62
CA SER A 155 -9.61 3.94 14.79
C SER A 155 -9.67 2.95 15.97
N SER A 156 -9.14 1.73 15.84
CA SER A 156 -9.12 0.77 16.96
C SER A 156 -8.14 1.18 18.06
N ASN A 157 -8.27 0.59 19.25
CA ASN A 157 -7.34 0.75 20.37
C ASN A 157 -6.76 -0.63 20.77
N PRO A 158 -5.46 -0.90 20.50
CA PRO A 158 -4.49 -0.06 19.79
C PRO A 158 -4.83 0.10 18.30
N PRO A 159 -4.31 1.15 17.62
CA PRO A 159 -4.57 1.39 16.21
C PRO A 159 -3.70 0.49 15.32
N ILE A 160 -4.35 -0.18 14.37
CA ILE A 160 -3.75 -1.14 13.42
C ILE A 160 -3.61 -0.46 12.05
N PHE A 161 -2.37 -0.30 11.57
CA PHE A 161 -2.11 0.30 10.25
C PHE A 161 -0.73 -0.03 9.70
N CYS A 162 -0.59 0.04 8.37
CA CYS A 162 0.60 -0.40 7.64
C CYS A 162 1.54 0.75 7.20
N SER A 163 1.50 1.91 7.86
CA SER A 163 2.15 3.15 7.38
C SER A 163 2.72 4.04 8.50
N ARG A 164 3.23 3.46 9.59
CA ARG A 164 4.02 4.19 10.60
C ARG A 164 5.32 4.69 9.96
N THR A 165 5.55 6.00 10.05
CA THR A 165 6.76 6.70 9.57
C THR A 165 7.22 7.74 10.60
N CYS A 166 8.40 8.33 10.43
CA CYS A 166 8.91 9.41 11.27
C CYS A 166 9.64 10.48 10.44
N ARG A 167 10.01 11.59 11.07
CA ARG A 167 10.83 12.64 10.42
C ARG A 167 12.31 12.28 10.52
N LEU A 168 13.14 12.86 9.64
CA LEU A 168 14.59 12.68 9.66
C LEU A 168 15.20 13.12 11.02
N ASP A 169 14.70 14.23 11.57
CA ASP A 169 15.01 14.73 12.92
C ASP A 169 14.79 13.67 14.02
N THR A 170 13.85 12.75 13.85
CA THR A 170 13.58 11.67 14.83
C THR A 170 14.71 10.66 14.84
N ILE A 171 15.29 10.35 13.67
CA ILE A 171 16.49 9.50 13.55
C ILE A 171 17.66 10.16 14.28
N HIS A 172 17.92 11.44 13.99
CA HIS A 172 19.02 12.20 14.62
C HIS A 172 18.87 12.34 16.14
N LYS A 173 17.64 12.51 16.65
CA LYS A 173 17.37 12.54 18.10
C LYS A 173 17.71 11.20 18.75
N HIS A 174 17.21 10.09 18.20
CA HIS A 174 17.54 8.77 18.74
C HIS A 174 19.04 8.46 18.68
N ASP A 175 19.73 8.79 17.59
CA ASP A 175 21.19 8.63 17.49
C ASP A 175 21.95 9.50 18.52
N THR A 176 21.41 10.66 18.90
CA THR A 176 21.99 11.57 19.90
C THR A 176 21.69 11.12 21.34
N GLU A 177 20.47 10.67 21.61
CA GLU A 177 19.97 10.35 22.95
C GLU A 177 20.26 8.90 23.38
N SER A 178 20.33 7.97 22.42
CA SER A 178 20.50 6.52 22.65
C SER A 178 21.75 5.94 21.98
N GLY A 179 22.55 6.77 21.30
CA GLY A 179 23.81 6.40 20.68
C GLY A 179 23.71 6.02 19.18
N PRO A 180 24.83 6.01 18.45
CA PRO A 180 24.83 5.85 16.99
C PRO A 180 24.17 4.57 16.51
N GLY A 181 23.19 4.69 15.60
CA GLY A 181 22.43 3.57 15.03
C GLY A 181 21.11 3.29 15.75
N ALA A 182 20.83 3.95 16.87
CA ALA A 182 19.54 3.86 17.55
C ALA A 182 18.40 4.45 16.70
N GLY A 183 18.67 5.49 15.90
CA GLY A 183 17.70 6.06 14.97
C GLY A 183 17.27 5.09 13.88
N LEU A 184 18.24 4.40 13.25
CA LEU A 184 17.95 3.35 12.27
C LEU A 184 17.25 2.15 12.91
N SER A 185 17.59 1.81 14.15
CA SER A 185 16.92 0.74 14.91
C SER A 185 15.46 1.07 15.23
N TYR A 186 15.17 2.32 15.60
CA TYR A 186 13.81 2.83 15.76
C TYR A 186 13.01 2.77 14.46
N VAL A 187 13.60 3.22 13.35
CA VAL A 187 13.00 3.16 12.00
C VAL A 187 12.65 1.72 11.59
N LYS A 188 13.58 0.76 11.77
CA LYS A 188 13.30 -0.66 11.54
C LYS A 188 12.19 -1.20 12.46
N SER A 189 12.07 -0.69 13.70
CA SER A 189 10.97 -1.08 14.59
C SER A 189 9.59 -0.61 14.11
N LEU A 190 9.51 0.52 13.39
CA LEU A 190 8.26 0.98 12.76
C LEU A 190 7.88 0.08 11.58
N GLY A 191 8.85 -0.26 10.73
CA GLY A 191 8.67 -1.20 9.62
C GLY A 191 8.20 -2.59 10.09
N PHE A 192 8.81 -3.12 11.14
CA PHE A 192 8.40 -4.38 11.76
C PHE A 192 6.94 -4.36 12.28
N GLN A 193 6.51 -3.25 12.89
CA GLN A 193 5.12 -3.07 13.33
C GLN A 193 4.15 -3.02 12.14
N ASN A 194 4.49 -2.27 11.08
CA ASN A 194 3.67 -2.18 9.87
C ASN A 194 3.52 -3.55 9.17
N ALA A 195 4.60 -4.31 9.05
CA ALA A 195 4.58 -5.66 8.51
C ALA A 195 3.75 -6.63 9.37
N THR A 196 3.79 -6.46 10.70
CA THR A 196 2.96 -7.26 11.62
C THR A 196 1.47 -6.95 11.44
N ASP A 197 1.11 -5.68 11.30
CA ASP A 197 -0.28 -5.24 11.10
C ASP A 197 -0.88 -5.63 9.75
N LEU A 198 -0.07 -5.88 8.72
CA LEU A 198 -0.56 -6.41 7.44
C LEU A 198 -1.32 -7.73 7.62
N SER A 199 -0.90 -8.55 8.59
CA SER A 199 -1.57 -9.80 8.95
C SER A 199 -2.90 -9.60 9.71
N HIS A 200 -3.13 -8.44 10.32
CA HIS A 200 -4.44 -8.06 10.88
C HIS A 200 -5.36 -7.52 9.76
N LEU A 201 -4.81 -6.68 8.88
CA LEU A 201 -5.50 -6.07 7.75
C LEU A 201 -6.06 -7.12 6.78
N ILE A 202 -5.29 -8.15 6.44
CA ILE A 202 -5.71 -9.27 5.57
C ILE A 202 -6.82 -10.12 6.23
N ARG A 203 -6.75 -10.38 7.54
CA ARG A 203 -7.82 -11.10 8.28
C ARG A 203 -9.12 -10.29 8.31
N TRP A 204 -9.02 -8.98 8.54
CA TRP A 204 -10.17 -8.07 8.52
C TRP A 204 -10.82 -8.02 7.14
N ASN A 205 -10.02 -7.88 6.08
CA ASN A 205 -10.50 -7.89 4.70
C ASN A 205 -11.22 -9.19 4.35
N HIS A 206 -10.65 -10.35 4.72
CA HIS A 206 -11.32 -11.63 4.53
C HIS A 206 -12.70 -11.68 5.22
N LYS A 207 -12.83 -11.20 6.47
CA LYS A 207 -14.10 -11.20 7.21
C LYS A 207 -15.23 -10.50 6.42
N TYR A 208 -14.92 -9.41 5.73
CA TYR A 208 -15.88 -8.62 4.94
C TYR A 208 -15.78 -8.87 3.42
N ASN A 209 -15.25 -10.02 3.02
CA ASN A 209 -15.06 -10.47 1.64
C ASN A 209 -14.30 -9.50 0.70
N ILE A 210 -13.48 -8.60 1.25
CA ILE A 210 -12.52 -7.83 0.44
C ILE A 210 -11.34 -8.75 0.11
N LYS A 211 -10.96 -8.82 -1.17
CA LYS A 211 -9.99 -9.80 -1.69
C LYS A 211 -8.83 -9.17 -2.47
N PHE A 212 -8.73 -7.84 -2.47
CA PHE A 212 -7.64 -7.11 -3.12
C PHE A 212 -7.21 -5.95 -2.20
N LEU A 213 -5.91 -5.73 -2.06
CA LEU A 213 -5.34 -4.68 -1.21
C LEU A 213 -4.09 -4.11 -1.87
N ARG A 214 -4.02 -2.78 -1.99
CA ARG A 214 -2.77 -2.08 -2.30
C ARG A 214 -2.02 -1.80 -1.00
N ILE A 215 -0.87 -2.44 -0.81
CA ILE A 215 -0.02 -2.26 0.38
C ILE A 215 0.58 -0.84 0.34
N SER A 216 0.67 -0.18 1.50
CA SER A 216 1.27 1.14 1.60
C SER A 216 2.78 1.10 1.30
N SER A 217 3.21 1.95 0.36
CA SER A 217 4.61 2.19 0.01
C SER A 217 5.43 2.69 1.21
N ALA A 218 4.79 3.38 2.15
CA ALA A 218 5.35 3.81 3.44
C ALA A 218 5.45 2.68 4.51
N MET A 219 5.31 1.40 4.14
CA MET A 219 5.41 0.28 5.07
C MET A 219 6.78 0.22 5.76
N PHE A 220 7.87 0.48 5.05
CA PHE A 220 9.22 0.57 5.63
C PHE A 220 9.80 1.98 5.45
N PRO A 221 9.63 2.87 6.43
CA PRO A 221 10.07 4.26 6.29
C PRO A 221 11.59 4.34 6.07
N PHE A 222 12.01 5.15 5.09
CA PHE A 222 13.41 5.33 4.66
C PHE A 222 14.12 4.11 4.03
N ALA A 223 13.48 2.97 3.80
CA ALA A 223 14.16 1.77 3.25
C ALA A 223 14.91 2.02 1.92
N SER A 224 14.34 2.83 1.03
CA SER A 224 14.92 3.23 -0.26
C SER A 224 15.79 4.50 -0.22
N HIS A 225 16.00 5.10 0.96
CA HIS A 225 16.77 6.33 1.12
C HIS A 225 18.27 6.08 0.90
N SER A 226 18.97 6.99 0.19
CA SER A 226 20.40 6.82 -0.15
C SER A 226 21.33 6.67 1.07
N ILE A 227 21.14 7.52 2.10
CA ILE A 227 21.94 7.50 3.34
C ILE A 227 21.39 6.52 4.42
N TYR A 228 20.06 6.44 4.59
CA TYR A 228 19.42 5.72 5.70
C TYR A 228 18.73 4.41 5.28
N GLY A 229 18.95 3.95 4.05
CA GLY A 229 18.32 2.75 3.49
C GLY A 229 18.76 1.45 4.16
N TYR A 230 17.92 0.42 4.03
CA TYR A 230 18.13 -0.86 4.70
C TYR A 230 17.34 -2.01 4.08
N ASP A 231 17.87 -3.22 4.25
CA ASP A 231 17.20 -4.47 3.92
C ASP A 231 16.00 -4.77 4.85
N LEU A 232 15.02 -5.48 4.31
CA LEU A 232 13.80 -5.88 5.02
C LEU A 232 13.95 -7.21 5.76
N ALA A 233 15.16 -7.76 5.93
CA ALA A 233 15.35 -9.11 6.48
C ALA A 233 14.83 -9.24 7.92
N HIS A 234 14.97 -8.17 8.71
CA HIS A 234 14.44 -8.03 10.06
C HIS A 234 12.91 -8.23 10.17
N ALA A 235 12.16 -8.06 9.07
CA ALA A 235 10.71 -8.20 9.01
C ALA A 235 10.25 -9.41 8.14
N SER A 236 11.14 -10.35 7.82
CA SER A 236 10.81 -11.50 6.96
C SER A 236 9.67 -12.36 7.52
N GLU A 237 9.66 -12.63 8.82
CA GLU A 237 8.62 -13.48 9.45
C GLU A 237 7.21 -12.86 9.43
N PRO A 238 6.98 -11.58 9.83
CA PRO A 238 5.65 -10.98 9.71
C PRO A 238 5.19 -10.78 8.25
N LEU A 239 6.10 -10.48 7.31
CA LEU A 239 5.76 -10.43 5.88
C LEU A 239 5.35 -11.81 5.34
N LYS A 240 6.05 -12.87 5.76
CA LYS A 240 5.75 -14.25 5.40
C LYS A 240 4.40 -14.73 5.96
N GLU A 241 4.06 -14.40 7.21
CA GLU A 241 2.73 -14.69 7.77
C GLU A 241 1.64 -13.93 6.99
N ALA A 242 1.88 -12.67 6.61
CA ALA A 242 0.95 -11.91 5.78
C ALA A 242 0.74 -12.53 4.39
N GLY A 243 1.81 -12.94 3.70
CA GLY A 243 1.71 -13.62 2.40
C GLY A 243 1.11 -15.02 2.48
N ARG A 244 1.34 -15.75 3.58
CA ARG A 244 0.67 -17.02 3.89
C ARG A 244 -0.85 -16.83 4.02
N LEU A 245 -1.29 -15.84 4.80
CA LEU A 245 -2.70 -15.47 4.95
C LEU A 245 -3.31 -14.97 3.63
N ALA A 246 -2.57 -14.20 2.85
CA ALA A 246 -3.03 -13.73 1.55
C ALA A 246 -3.29 -14.89 0.60
N THR A 247 -2.37 -15.86 0.55
CA THR A 247 -2.52 -17.09 -0.24
C THR A 247 -3.69 -17.95 0.27
N GLU A 248 -3.81 -18.13 1.60
CA GLU A 248 -4.90 -18.87 2.25
C GLU A 248 -6.29 -18.28 1.94
N TYR A 249 -6.41 -16.95 1.94
CA TYR A 249 -7.68 -16.25 1.74
C TYR A 249 -7.92 -15.73 0.32
N GLY A 250 -7.08 -16.12 -0.66
CA GLY A 250 -7.22 -15.74 -2.07
C GLY A 250 -7.00 -14.25 -2.38
N HIS A 251 -6.30 -13.52 -1.50
CA HIS A 251 -6.03 -12.10 -1.67
C HIS A 251 -5.06 -11.82 -2.82
N ARG A 252 -5.35 -10.78 -3.60
CA ARG A 252 -4.34 -10.07 -4.38
C ARG A 252 -3.71 -8.96 -3.54
N LEU A 253 -2.38 -8.85 -3.59
CA LEU A 253 -1.60 -7.79 -2.96
C LEU A 253 -0.82 -7.06 -4.05
N THR A 254 -0.89 -5.73 -4.12
CA THR A 254 -0.07 -4.92 -5.06
C THR A 254 0.54 -3.71 -4.38
N MET A 255 1.51 -3.04 -4.99
CA MET A 255 2.06 -1.77 -4.50
C MET A 255 2.03 -0.70 -5.58
N HIS A 256 2.05 0.57 -5.16
CA HIS A 256 2.21 1.70 -6.07
C HIS A 256 3.26 2.66 -5.49
N PRO A 257 4.54 2.52 -5.89
CA PRO A 257 5.57 3.51 -5.61
C PRO A 257 5.09 4.94 -5.88
N GLY A 258 5.50 5.89 -5.04
CA GLY A 258 4.97 7.24 -5.07
C GLY A 258 5.43 8.07 -6.28
N GLN A 259 4.84 9.25 -6.43
CA GLN A 259 5.11 10.22 -7.52
C GLN A 259 6.60 10.57 -7.75
N TYR A 260 7.49 10.32 -6.79
CA TYR A 260 8.94 10.54 -6.92
C TYR A 260 9.69 9.44 -7.70
N THR A 261 9.05 8.31 -8.02
CA THR A 261 9.65 7.14 -8.71
C THR A 261 9.74 7.35 -10.22
N GLN A 262 10.46 8.41 -10.60
CA GLN A 262 10.51 8.99 -11.96
C GLN A 262 11.59 8.34 -12.84
N LEU A 263 11.34 7.13 -13.35
CA LEU A 263 12.28 6.39 -14.21
C LEU A 263 12.67 7.12 -15.50
N ALA A 264 11.80 7.97 -16.04
CA ALA A 264 12.04 8.70 -17.28
C ALA A 264 12.73 10.07 -17.07
N SER A 265 13.18 10.38 -15.85
CA SER A 265 13.84 11.65 -15.51
C SER A 265 15.11 11.91 -16.35
N PRO A 266 15.37 13.17 -16.79
CA PRO A 266 16.64 13.56 -17.41
C PRO A 266 17.78 13.74 -16.39
N LYS A 267 17.54 13.45 -15.11
CA LYS A 267 18.55 13.52 -14.03
C LYS A 267 18.86 12.13 -13.49
N ASP A 268 20.10 11.68 -13.65
CA ASP A 268 20.56 10.37 -13.18
C ASP A 268 20.33 10.15 -11.67
N GLU A 269 20.52 11.20 -10.85
CA GLU A 269 20.26 11.14 -9.39
C GLU A 269 18.82 10.72 -9.04
N VAL A 270 17.84 11.10 -9.90
CA VAL A 270 16.43 10.78 -9.72
C VAL A 270 16.14 9.37 -10.22
N VAL A 271 16.74 8.96 -11.34
CA VAL A 271 16.63 7.60 -11.87
C VAL A 271 17.23 6.60 -10.88
N ASP A 272 18.41 6.88 -10.30
CA ASP A 272 19.06 6.05 -9.29
C ASP A 272 18.21 5.89 -8.02
N ASN A 273 17.50 6.95 -7.61
CA ASN A 273 16.57 6.88 -6.49
C ASN A 273 15.30 6.09 -6.84
N ALA A 274 14.73 6.28 -8.03
CA ALA A 274 13.56 5.54 -8.50
C ALA A 274 13.85 4.03 -8.64
N ILE A 275 15.02 3.66 -9.15
CA ILE A 275 15.47 2.25 -9.21
C ILE A 275 15.57 1.67 -7.79
N ARG A 276 16.22 2.38 -6.85
CA ARG A 276 16.36 1.90 -5.46
C ARG A 276 15.02 1.74 -4.75
N ASP A 277 14.04 2.59 -5.07
CA ASP A 277 12.69 2.47 -4.56
C ASP A 277 11.95 1.26 -5.15
N LEU A 278 12.08 1.00 -6.44
CA LEU A 278 11.51 -0.20 -7.07
C LEU A 278 12.14 -1.51 -6.58
N GLU A 279 13.46 -1.55 -6.32
CA GLU A 279 14.11 -2.71 -5.72
C GLU A 279 13.64 -2.96 -4.28
N TYR A 280 13.42 -1.90 -3.48
CA TYR A 280 12.79 -2.00 -2.14
C TYR A 280 11.38 -2.61 -2.23
N HIS A 281 10.54 -2.10 -3.12
CA HIS A 281 9.18 -2.63 -3.32
C HIS A 281 9.21 -4.09 -3.85
N CYS A 282 10.19 -4.45 -4.67
CA CYS A 282 10.41 -5.82 -5.12
C CYS A 282 10.81 -6.75 -3.95
N GLU A 283 11.74 -6.31 -3.09
CA GLU A 283 12.17 -7.05 -1.90
C GLU A 283 11.00 -7.31 -0.94
N LEU A 284 10.13 -6.32 -0.74
CA LEU A 284 8.93 -6.47 0.08
C LEU A 284 8.02 -7.58 -0.46
N LEU A 285 7.71 -7.54 -1.75
CA LEU A 285 6.86 -8.54 -2.41
C LEU A 285 7.50 -9.94 -2.43
N ASP A 286 8.83 -10.03 -2.61
CA ASP A 286 9.56 -11.30 -2.50
C ASP A 286 9.54 -11.88 -1.06
N ARG A 287 9.56 -11.02 -0.03
CA ARG A 287 9.47 -11.45 1.38
C ARG A 287 8.08 -11.87 1.83
N LEU A 288 7.02 -11.59 1.07
CA LEU A 288 5.71 -12.19 1.28
C LEU A 288 5.72 -13.71 1.00
N GLN A 289 6.67 -14.22 0.21
CA GLN A 289 6.77 -15.62 -0.19
C GLN A 289 5.48 -16.18 -0.83
N LEU A 290 4.82 -15.34 -1.65
CA LEU A 290 3.69 -15.74 -2.49
C LEU A 290 4.14 -16.78 -3.53
N VAL A 291 3.20 -17.61 -4.00
CA VAL A 291 3.49 -18.71 -4.94
C VAL A 291 2.47 -18.80 -6.07
N GLY A 292 2.89 -19.35 -7.21
CA GLY A 292 2.02 -19.57 -8.36
C GLY A 292 1.45 -18.25 -8.91
N GLN A 293 0.13 -18.19 -9.08
CA GLN A 293 -0.52 -17.00 -9.62
C GLN A 293 -0.47 -15.80 -8.65
N ALA A 294 -0.40 -16.02 -7.33
CA ALA A 294 -0.37 -14.94 -6.35
C ALA A 294 0.91 -14.09 -6.46
N ASP A 295 2.06 -14.69 -6.79
CA ASP A 295 3.31 -13.94 -7.03
C ASP A 295 3.27 -13.13 -8.35
N LYS A 296 2.67 -13.71 -9.40
CA LYS A 296 2.48 -13.00 -10.68
C LYS A 296 1.51 -11.82 -10.54
N ASP A 297 0.42 -12.01 -9.81
CA ASP A 297 -0.58 -10.99 -9.53
C ASP A 297 -0.04 -9.85 -8.64
N ALA A 298 1.08 -10.10 -7.92
CA ALA A 298 1.75 -9.14 -7.06
C ALA A 298 2.63 -8.16 -7.83
N VAL A 299 1.99 -7.14 -8.41
CA VAL A 299 2.61 -6.12 -9.26
C VAL A 299 2.91 -4.80 -8.55
N MET A 300 3.84 -4.04 -9.13
CA MET A 300 4.22 -2.67 -8.76
C MET A 300 3.77 -1.73 -9.86
N ILE A 301 2.83 -0.82 -9.55
CA ILE A 301 2.23 0.09 -10.51
C ILE A 301 2.90 1.47 -10.40
N ILE A 302 3.26 2.07 -11.54
CA ILE A 302 3.73 3.46 -11.60
C ILE A 302 3.10 4.20 -12.79
N HIS A 303 2.95 5.52 -12.69
CA HIS A 303 2.73 6.37 -13.86
C HIS A 303 4.05 6.55 -14.65
N MET A 304 3.96 7.03 -15.89
CA MET A 304 5.15 7.40 -16.68
C MET A 304 5.91 8.60 -16.07
N GLY A 305 5.20 9.47 -15.36
CA GLY A 305 5.77 10.60 -14.63
C GLY A 305 5.78 11.90 -15.43
N GLY A 306 6.75 12.78 -15.17
CA GLY A 306 6.85 14.05 -15.89
C GLY A 306 7.06 13.86 -17.39
N THR A 307 6.55 14.77 -18.22
CA THR A 307 6.86 14.81 -19.67
C THR A 307 8.21 15.46 -19.96
N PHE A 308 8.80 16.18 -19.00
CA PHE A 308 10.09 16.87 -19.09
C PHE A 308 10.26 17.75 -20.35
N GLY A 309 9.15 18.26 -20.90
CA GLY A 309 9.08 19.09 -22.12
C GLY A 309 8.87 18.34 -23.44
N ASP A 310 9.03 17.01 -23.48
CA ASP A 310 8.89 16.20 -24.69
C ASP A 310 8.46 14.76 -24.33
N LYS A 311 7.25 14.35 -24.74
CA LYS A 311 6.74 12.99 -24.52
C LYS A 311 7.59 11.93 -25.21
N THR A 312 7.93 12.11 -26.48
CA THR A 312 8.68 11.13 -27.28
C THR A 312 10.07 10.88 -26.67
N ALA A 313 10.82 11.95 -26.40
CA ALA A 313 12.12 11.84 -25.77
C ALA A 313 12.04 11.25 -24.35
N THR A 314 10.91 11.38 -23.67
CA THR A 314 10.67 10.79 -22.35
C THR A 314 10.37 9.29 -22.43
N LEU A 315 9.57 8.85 -23.39
CA LEU A 315 9.38 7.43 -23.72
C LEU A 315 10.71 6.77 -24.10
N ASP A 316 11.57 7.46 -24.85
CA ASP A 316 12.90 6.96 -25.23
C ASP A 316 13.83 6.80 -24.02
N ARG A 317 13.82 7.74 -23.07
CA ARG A 317 14.56 7.60 -21.80
C ARG A 317 13.99 6.46 -20.95
N PHE A 318 12.66 6.35 -20.84
CA PHE A 318 12.02 5.24 -20.12
C PHE A 318 12.41 3.87 -20.72
N ARG A 319 12.31 3.71 -22.04
CA ARG A 319 12.75 2.50 -22.77
C ARG A 319 14.20 2.16 -22.46
N THR A 320 15.08 3.15 -22.49
CA THR A 320 16.52 2.98 -22.21
C THR A 320 16.75 2.51 -20.77
N VAL A 321 16.13 3.17 -19.78
CA VAL A 321 16.27 2.81 -18.35
C VAL A 321 15.65 1.45 -18.05
N TYR A 322 14.44 1.18 -18.54
CA TYR A 322 13.73 -0.09 -18.34
C TYR A 322 14.54 -1.27 -18.87
N THR A 323 15.05 -1.18 -20.10
CA THR A 323 15.81 -2.28 -20.72
C THR A 323 17.18 -2.48 -20.07
N SER A 324 17.95 -1.40 -19.87
CA SER A 324 19.37 -1.48 -19.49
C SER A 324 19.69 -1.40 -18.00
N ARG A 325 18.81 -0.83 -17.16
CA ARG A 325 19.11 -0.55 -15.74
C ARG A 325 18.25 -1.30 -14.73
N LEU A 326 17.01 -1.69 -15.07
CA LEU A 326 16.15 -2.43 -14.14
C LEU A 326 16.53 -3.90 -14.03
N SER A 327 16.46 -4.46 -12.82
CA SER A 327 16.56 -5.90 -12.61
C SER A 327 15.38 -6.65 -13.22
N GLU A 328 15.57 -7.93 -13.53
CA GLU A 328 14.48 -8.82 -13.91
C GLU A 328 13.46 -9.00 -12.75
N GLY A 329 13.90 -8.77 -11.50
CA GLY A 329 13.05 -8.71 -10.31
C GLY A 329 12.00 -7.60 -10.41
N VAL A 330 12.42 -6.40 -10.78
CA VAL A 330 11.52 -5.26 -11.04
C VAL A 330 10.72 -5.48 -12.33
N LYS A 331 11.37 -5.81 -13.46
CA LYS A 331 10.71 -5.97 -14.78
C LYS A 331 9.57 -6.99 -14.77
N ARG A 332 9.66 -8.06 -13.98
CA ARG A 332 8.60 -9.09 -13.89
C ARG A 332 7.32 -8.57 -13.22
N ARG A 333 7.43 -7.58 -12.34
CA ARG A 333 6.33 -6.99 -11.56
C ARG A 333 5.92 -5.59 -11.97
N LEU A 334 6.75 -4.87 -12.73
CA LEU A 334 6.48 -3.50 -13.15
C LEU A 334 5.28 -3.44 -14.12
N VAL A 335 4.39 -2.49 -13.84
CA VAL A 335 3.13 -2.19 -14.52
C VAL A 335 3.04 -0.67 -14.68
N LEU A 336 2.57 -0.21 -15.83
CA LEU A 336 2.31 1.21 -16.10
C LEU A 336 0.83 1.55 -15.89
N GLU A 337 0.53 2.83 -15.70
CA GLU A 337 -0.82 3.37 -15.49
C GLU A 337 -0.98 4.72 -16.20
N ASN A 338 -2.12 4.95 -16.85
CA ASN A 338 -2.48 6.26 -17.40
C ASN A 338 -2.81 7.24 -16.28
N ASP A 339 -2.40 8.51 -16.42
CA ASP A 339 -2.57 9.54 -15.39
C ASP A 339 -3.47 10.70 -15.84
N ASP A 340 -3.78 11.57 -14.87
CA ASP A 340 -4.74 12.66 -14.97
C ASP A 340 -4.10 14.02 -15.31
N VAL A 341 -2.79 14.05 -15.62
CA VAL A 341 -2.04 15.29 -15.91
C VAL A 341 -1.42 15.30 -17.30
N CYS A 342 -0.92 14.16 -17.78
CA CYS A 342 0.04 14.12 -18.89
C CYS A 342 -0.09 12.90 -19.82
N TRP A 343 -0.43 11.72 -19.31
CA TRP A 343 -0.27 10.47 -20.07
C TRP A 343 -1.57 9.68 -20.20
N SER A 344 -2.19 9.79 -21.39
CA SER A 344 -3.36 9.01 -21.77
C SER A 344 -3.01 7.55 -22.05
N VAL A 345 -4.04 6.70 -22.15
CA VAL A 345 -3.92 5.34 -22.68
C VAL A 345 -3.29 5.32 -24.07
N GLU A 346 -3.63 6.29 -24.94
CA GLU A 346 -3.09 6.42 -26.29
C GLU A 346 -1.56 6.67 -26.28
N ASP A 347 -1.04 7.44 -25.32
CA ASP A 347 0.40 7.72 -25.22
C ASP A 347 1.22 6.50 -24.71
N LEU A 348 0.59 5.60 -23.94
CA LEU A 348 1.28 4.54 -23.19
C LEU A 348 1.13 3.14 -23.78
N ILE A 349 0.05 2.83 -24.50
CA ILE A 349 -0.25 1.46 -24.93
C ILE A 349 0.84 0.87 -25.85
N ASP A 350 1.40 1.68 -26.75
CA ASP A 350 2.43 1.22 -27.71
C ASP A 350 3.73 0.81 -26.99
N ILE A 351 4.22 1.60 -26.03
CA ILE A 351 5.42 1.24 -25.24
C ILE A 351 5.15 0.08 -24.28
N CYS A 352 3.91 -0.06 -23.79
CA CYS A 352 3.50 -1.21 -22.97
C CYS A 352 3.53 -2.51 -23.78
N GLU A 353 3.03 -2.49 -25.03
CA GLU A 353 3.10 -3.63 -25.94
C GLU A 353 4.53 -3.95 -26.40
N GLU A 354 5.37 -2.93 -26.63
CA GLU A 354 6.78 -3.06 -27.03
C GLU A 354 7.62 -3.73 -25.92
N LEU A 355 7.51 -3.25 -24.68
CA LEU A 355 8.35 -3.66 -23.56
C LEU A 355 7.77 -4.83 -22.73
N GLY A 356 6.59 -5.33 -23.11
CA GLY A 356 5.86 -6.35 -22.36
C GLY A 356 5.50 -5.87 -20.95
N ILE A 357 5.09 -4.61 -20.80
CA ILE A 357 4.65 -4.02 -19.54
C ILE A 357 3.11 -4.04 -19.54
N PRO A 358 2.43 -4.56 -18.50
CA PRO A 358 0.99 -4.46 -18.41
C PRO A 358 0.55 -3.02 -18.15
N LEU A 359 -0.54 -2.58 -18.79
CA LEU A 359 -1.13 -1.27 -18.58
C LEU A 359 -2.38 -1.38 -17.67
N VAL A 360 -2.36 -0.73 -16.51
CA VAL A 360 -3.57 -0.44 -15.73
C VAL A 360 -4.33 0.63 -16.49
N LEU A 361 -5.61 0.33 -16.79
CA LEU A 361 -6.58 1.36 -17.07
C LEU A 361 -7.07 1.92 -15.73
N ASP A 362 -6.79 3.20 -15.48
CA ASP A 362 -7.57 3.99 -14.54
C ASP A 362 -8.66 4.76 -15.31
N TRP A 363 -9.91 4.48 -14.93
CA TRP A 363 -11.10 5.06 -15.57
C TRP A 363 -11.32 6.54 -15.20
N HIS A 364 -10.88 6.98 -14.02
CA HIS A 364 -10.98 8.36 -13.56
C HIS A 364 -10.00 9.25 -14.32
N HIS A 365 -8.73 8.88 -14.32
CA HIS A 365 -7.65 9.52 -15.07
C HIS A 365 -7.97 9.59 -16.57
N ASN A 366 -8.50 8.52 -17.18
CA ASN A 366 -8.92 8.56 -18.59
C ASN A 366 -10.02 9.60 -18.85
N ASN A 367 -10.99 9.75 -17.94
CA ASN A 367 -12.02 10.79 -18.05
C ASN A 367 -11.47 12.22 -17.89
N ILE A 368 -10.18 12.38 -17.56
CA ILE A 368 -9.48 13.67 -17.50
C ILE A 368 -8.55 13.80 -18.72
N VAL A 369 -7.72 12.78 -19.00
CA VAL A 369 -6.73 12.74 -20.10
C VAL A 369 -7.01 11.55 -21.03
N HIS A 370 -7.99 11.71 -21.92
CA HIS A 370 -8.48 10.69 -22.87
C HIS A 370 -7.75 10.66 -24.24
N GLY A 371 -6.70 11.48 -24.42
CA GLY A 371 -5.99 11.57 -25.71
C GLY A 371 -6.90 12.14 -26.81
N LYS A 372 -7.01 11.45 -27.95
CA LYS A 372 -7.92 11.83 -29.06
C LYS A 372 -9.35 11.26 -28.94
N LEU A 373 -9.65 10.47 -27.91
CA LEU A 373 -10.98 9.89 -27.72
C LEU A 373 -11.99 10.94 -27.22
N ARG A 374 -13.27 10.58 -27.12
CA ARG A 374 -14.22 11.35 -26.30
C ARG A 374 -14.02 10.99 -24.83
N GLU A 375 -14.33 11.91 -23.92
CA GLU A 375 -14.50 11.57 -22.51
C GLU A 375 -15.57 10.49 -22.34
N GLY A 376 -15.34 9.57 -21.40
CA GLY A 376 -16.29 8.55 -21.00
C GLY A 376 -15.70 7.14 -21.12
N THR A 377 -16.46 6.17 -20.61
CA THR A 377 -16.00 4.78 -20.53
C THR A 377 -16.15 3.98 -21.83
N TYR A 378 -16.90 4.46 -22.82
CA TYR A 378 -17.15 3.71 -24.07
C TYR A 378 -15.90 3.67 -24.97
N ASP A 379 -15.38 4.83 -25.36
CA ASP A 379 -14.34 4.93 -26.40
C ASP A 379 -13.04 4.23 -26.00
N VAL A 380 -12.61 4.36 -24.74
CA VAL A 380 -11.38 3.72 -24.25
C VAL A 380 -11.50 2.20 -24.21
N LYS A 381 -12.69 1.68 -23.88
CA LYS A 381 -12.99 0.24 -23.88
C LYS A 381 -12.99 -0.32 -25.30
N GLU A 382 -13.70 0.33 -26.21
CA GLU A 382 -13.85 -0.13 -27.60
C GLU A 382 -12.52 -0.04 -28.37
N VAL A 383 -11.75 1.03 -28.20
CA VAL A 383 -10.52 1.27 -28.99
C VAL A 383 -9.28 0.59 -28.39
N TYR A 384 -9.18 0.51 -27.06
CA TYR A 384 -7.96 0.01 -26.39
C TYR A 384 -8.17 -1.20 -25.48
N GLY A 385 -9.41 -1.61 -25.17
CA GLY A 385 -9.69 -2.69 -24.20
C GLY A 385 -8.97 -4.00 -24.49
N GLU A 386 -9.04 -4.49 -25.74
CA GLU A 386 -8.36 -5.74 -26.16
C GLU A 386 -6.82 -5.58 -26.11
N ARG A 387 -6.30 -4.44 -26.56
CA ARG A 387 -4.85 -4.13 -26.52
C ARG A 387 -4.33 -4.16 -25.08
N ILE A 388 -5.03 -3.46 -24.18
CA ILE A 388 -4.73 -3.44 -22.75
C ILE A 388 -4.77 -4.86 -22.19
N GLN A 389 -5.86 -5.61 -22.39
CA GLN A 389 -6.01 -6.99 -21.91
C GLN A 389 -4.84 -7.89 -22.37
N ASN A 390 -4.45 -7.78 -23.64
CA ASN A 390 -3.34 -8.53 -24.22
C ASN A 390 -1.99 -8.24 -23.53
N THR A 391 -1.75 -7.03 -22.97
CA THR A 391 -0.53 -6.75 -22.17
C THR A 391 -0.45 -7.60 -20.89
N TRP A 392 -1.58 -7.87 -20.24
CA TRP A 392 -1.67 -8.73 -19.04
C TRP A 392 -1.56 -10.22 -19.39
N VAL A 393 -2.27 -10.65 -20.43
CA VAL A 393 -2.27 -12.04 -20.91
C VAL A 393 -0.86 -12.49 -21.33
N LYS A 394 -0.10 -11.65 -22.07
CA LYS A 394 1.29 -11.92 -22.47
C LYS A 394 2.21 -12.26 -21.27
N LYS A 395 1.98 -11.63 -20.11
CA LYS A 395 2.75 -11.85 -18.88
C LYS A 395 2.15 -12.91 -17.93
N MET A 396 0.99 -13.50 -18.29
CA MET A 396 0.21 -14.41 -17.45
C MET A 396 -0.16 -13.82 -16.07
N ILE A 397 -0.46 -12.53 -16.01
CA ILE A 397 -0.89 -11.82 -14.80
C ILE A 397 -2.40 -11.58 -14.91
N LYS A 398 -3.18 -11.76 -13.83
CA LYS A 398 -4.60 -11.39 -13.86
C LYS A 398 -4.71 -9.87 -14.10
N GLN A 399 -5.52 -9.45 -15.05
CA GLN A 399 -5.74 -8.02 -15.29
C GLN A 399 -6.32 -7.35 -14.05
N LYS A 400 -5.82 -6.15 -13.73
CA LYS A 400 -6.44 -5.23 -12.78
C LYS A 400 -6.73 -3.89 -13.44
N GLN A 401 -7.69 -3.16 -12.87
CA GLN A 401 -8.04 -1.79 -13.22
C GLN A 401 -8.18 -0.94 -11.96
N HIS A 402 -8.07 0.37 -12.11
CA HIS A 402 -8.33 1.34 -11.04
C HIS A 402 -9.61 2.12 -11.33
N TYR A 403 -10.36 2.44 -10.28
CA TYR A 403 -11.62 3.15 -10.39
C TYR A 403 -11.80 4.17 -9.28
N SER A 404 -12.11 5.39 -9.68
CA SER A 404 -12.53 6.49 -8.82
C SER A 404 -13.57 7.36 -9.52
N GLU A 405 -14.14 8.29 -8.77
CA GLU A 405 -15.11 9.28 -9.25
C GLU A 405 -14.65 10.68 -8.82
N PRO A 406 -14.86 11.73 -9.63
CA PRO A 406 -14.61 13.11 -9.20
C PRO A 406 -15.53 13.48 -8.03
N ARG A 407 -15.13 14.46 -7.21
CA ARG A 407 -16.02 15.03 -6.19
C ARG A 407 -17.26 15.66 -6.81
N GLU A 408 -18.37 15.60 -6.07
CA GLU A 408 -19.59 16.31 -6.41
C GLU A 408 -19.32 17.82 -6.57
N GLY A 409 -19.75 18.40 -7.68
CA GLY A 409 -19.50 19.81 -8.00
C GLY A 409 -18.09 20.13 -8.51
N SER A 410 -17.22 19.14 -8.75
CA SER A 410 -15.97 19.36 -9.49
C SER A 410 -16.27 19.70 -10.96
N VAL A 411 -15.84 20.89 -11.38
CA VAL A 411 -16.23 21.49 -12.68
C VAL A 411 -15.03 21.78 -13.57
N THR A 412 -13.92 22.31 -13.04
CA THR A 412 -12.67 22.43 -13.81
C THR A 412 -11.95 21.08 -13.85
N ASP A 413 -11.10 20.83 -14.85
CA ASP A 413 -10.31 19.60 -14.87
C ASP A 413 -9.34 19.52 -13.67
N ARG A 414 -8.86 20.66 -13.14
CA ARG A 414 -8.11 20.73 -11.86
C ARG A 414 -8.92 20.23 -10.66
N ASP A 415 -10.21 20.54 -10.60
CA ASP A 415 -11.08 20.06 -9.52
C ASP A 415 -11.55 18.63 -9.73
N ARG A 416 -11.70 18.19 -10.99
CA ARG A 416 -12.13 16.83 -11.35
C ARG A 416 -11.10 15.78 -10.97
N ARG A 417 -9.79 16.10 -11.01
CA ARG A 417 -8.67 15.29 -10.47
C ARG A 417 -8.83 14.90 -8.99
N ARG A 418 -9.67 15.60 -8.22
CA ARG A 418 -9.87 15.29 -6.81
C ARG A 418 -10.81 14.10 -6.66
N HIS A 419 -10.26 12.96 -6.28
CA HIS A 419 -11.01 11.78 -5.89
C HIS A 419 -12.09 12.08 -4.83
N SER A 420 -13.25 11.45 -5.03
CA SER A 420 -14.41 11.45 -4.13
C SER A 420 -14.14 10.73 -2.81
N PRO A 421 -14.95 10.98 -1.75
CA PRO A 421 -14.91 10.19 -0.53
C PRO A 421 -15.21 8.71 -0.77
N ARG A 422 -16.24 8.44 -1.58
CA ARG A 422 -16.70 7.13 -2.01
C ARG A 422 -17.16 7.19 -3.46
N VAL A 423 -16.99 6.08 -4.17
CA VAL A 423 -17.57 5.88 -5.51
C VAL A 423 -18.97 5.29 -5.39
N TRP A 424 -19.81 5.54 -6.39
CA TRP A 424 -21.19 5.08 -6.44
C TRP A 424 -21.46 4.03 -7.50
N ASP A 425 -20.67 3.91 -8.58
CA ASP A 425 -20.96 2.99 -9.69
C ASP A 425 -19.88 1.88 -9.85
N LEU A 426 -19.99 1.09 -10.92
CA LEU A 426 -18.95 0.18 -11.39
C LEU A 426 -18.55 0.56 -12.82
N PRO A 427 -17.27 0.47 -13.21
CA PRO A 427 -16.86 0.63 -14.60
C PRO A 427 -17.32 -0.57 -15.45
N PRO A 428 -17.39 -0.42 -16.79
CA PRO A 428 -17.90 -1.45 -17.70
C PRO A 428 -16.85 -2.55 -18.02
N CYS A 429 -16.12 -3.00 -17.00
CA CYS A 429 -15.08 -4.02 -17.09
C CYS A 429 -15.63 -5.45 -17.04
N GLU A 430 -14.79 -6.47 -17.21
CA GLU A 430 -15.20 -7.88 -17.17
C GLU A 430 -15.72 -8.31 -15.78
N ASP A 431 -16.62 -9.30 -15.74
CA ASP A 431 -17.27 -9.70 -14.49
C ASP A 431 -16.36 -10.38 -13.46
N ASP A 432 -15.16 -10.81 -13.87
CA ASP A 432 -14.13 -11.40 -13.03
C ASP A 432 -12.91 -10.47 -12.78
N MET A 433 -13.03 -9.16 -13.05
CA MET A 433 -11.94 -8.18 -12.98
C MET A 433 -11.41 -7.94 -11.55
N ASP A 434 -10.10 -7.72 -11.40
CA ASP A 434 -9.55 -7.22 -10.13
C ASP A 434 -9.62 -5.68 -10.10
N LEU A 435 -10.53 -5.12 -9.29
CA LEU A 435 -10.83 -3.70 -9.29
C LEU A 435 -10.37 -3.03 -8.00
N MET A 436 -9.46 -2.07 -8.12
CA MET A 436 -9.00 -1.23 -7.01
C MET A 436 -9.84 0.04 -6.95
N ILE A 437 -10.44 0.32 -5.78
CA ILE A 437 -11.23 1.52 -5.54
C ILE A 437 -10.33 2.61 -4.94
N GLU A 438 -10.00 3.61 -5.75
CA GLU A 438 -9.07 4.71 -5.46
C GLU A 438 -9.81 5.90 -4.81
N ALA A 439 -10.47 5.66 -3.67
CA ALA A 439 -11.31 6.64 -2.97
C ALA A 439 -10.68 7.19 -1.67
N LYS A 440 -11.21 8.30 -1.12
CA LYS A 440 -10.74 8.89 0.16
C LYS A 440 -11.02 7.98 1.37
N ASP A 441 -12.19 7.35 1.42
CA ASP A 441 -12.69 6.57 2.57
C ASP A 441 -12.31 5.07 2.54
N LYS A 442 -11.49 4.67 1.57
CA LYS A 442 -10.88 3.33 1.49
C LYS A 442 -11.91 2.20 1.51
N GLU A 443 -12.01 1.40 2.57
CA GLU A 443 -12.95 0.28 2.63
C GLU A 443 -14.43 0.72 2.62
N GLN A 444 -14.76 1.94 3.07
CA GLN A 444 -16.15 2.40 3.05
C GLN A 444 -16.69 2.56 1.62
N ALA A 445 -15.82 2.91 0.67
CA ALA A 445 -16.17 3.03 -0.74
C ALA A 445 -16.45 1.66 -1.37
N VAL A 446 -15.61 0.65 -1.04
CA VAL A 446 -15.85 -0.75 -1.41
C VAL A 446 -17.20 -1.23 -0.83
N PHE A 447 -17.46 -0.92 0.45
CA PHE A 447 -18.72 -1.25 1.11
C PHE A 447 -19.94 -0.57 0.49
N GLU A 448 -19.82 0.65 -0.06
CA GLU A 448 -20.92 1.33 -0.74
C GLU A 448 -21.33 0.62 -2.03
N VAL A 449 -20.33 0.25 -2.86
CA VAL A 449 -20.52 -0.53 -4.08
C VAL A 449 -21.11 -1.91 -3.77
N MET A 450 -20.58 -2.60 -2.74
CA MET A 450 -21.12 -3.89 -2.28
C MET A 450 -22.59 -3.78 -1.84
N ARG A 451 -22.96 -2.76 -1.07
CA ARG A 451 -24.35 -2.51 -0.65
C ARG A 451 -25.27 -2.21 -1.83
N LYS A 452 -24.88 -1.28 -2.72
CA LYS A 452 -25.70 -0.82 -3.84
C LYS A 452 -26.03 -1.95 -4.82
N PHE A 453 -25.02 -2.76 -5.18
CA PHE A 453 -25.17 -3.81 -6.18
C PHE A 453 -25.38 -5.21 -5.61
N LYS A 454 -25.40 -5.36 -4.27
CA LYS A 454 -25.56 -6.63 -3.53
C LYS A 454 -24.53 -7.69 -3.94
N LEU A 455 -23.27 -7.27 -3.93
CA LEU A 455 -22.12 -8.11 -4.29
C LEU A 455 -21.74 -9.03 -3.13
N ASP A 456 -21.18 -10.20 -3.42
CA ASP A 456 -20.83 -11.26 -2.44
C ASP A 456 -20.22 -10.70 -1.14
N GLY A 457 -20.92 -10.91 -0.01
CA GLY A 457 -20.52 -10.42 1.31
C GLY A 457 -21.20 -9.13 1.76
N TRP A 458 -22.05 -8.51 0.92
CA TRP A 458 -22.91 -7.38 1.34
C TRP A 458 -23.77 -7.73 2.56
N GLU A 459 -24.12 -9.02 2.75
CA GLU A 459 -24.85 -9.54 3.90
C GLU A 459 -24.09 -9.39 5.23
N VAL A 460 -22.75 -9.35 5.19
CA VAL A 460 -21.88 -9.15 6.35
C VAL A 460 -21.57 -7.66 6.53
N VAL A 461 -21.53 -6.90 5.43
CA VAL A 461 -21.28 -5.45 5.42
C VAL A 461 -22.50 -4.63 5.87
N LYS A 462 -23.73 -5.14 5.68
CA LYS A 462 -24.98 -4.45 6.06
C LYS A 462 -25.05 -4.08 7.55
N ASP A 463 -24.42 -4.87 8.40
CA ASP A 463 -24.46 -4.75 9.87
C ASP A 463 -23.29 -3.90 10.41
N VAL A 464 -22.44 -3.35 9.52
CA VAL A 464 -21.33 -2.45 9.87
C VAL A 464 -21.80 -1.00 9.83
N VAL A 465 -21.78 -0.32 10.99
CA VAL A 465 -22.10 1.11 11.12
C VAL A 465 -21.13 1.94 10.27
N PRO A 466 -21.58 2.63 9.20
CA PRO A 466 -20.69 3.34 8.29
C PRO A 466 -19.83 4.40 8.99
N TYR A 467 -18.54 4.45 8.64
CA TYR A 467 -17.64 5.51 9.12
C TYR A 467 -17.88 6.79 8.33
N GLU A 468 -18.23 7.86 9.02
CA GLU A 468 -18.33 9.23 8.48
C GLU A 468 -17.11 10.06 8.89
N ARG A 469 -16.67 10.97 8.01
CA ARG A 469 -15.47 11.79 8.20
C ARG A 469 -15.78 13.08 8.93
N THR A 470 -15.09 13.30 10.06
CA THR A 470 -15.23 14.54 10.84
C THR A 470 -14.71 15.78 10.12
N ASP A 471 -13.80 15.64 9.14
CA ASP A 471 -13.37 16.74 8.26
C ASP A 471 -14.40 17.12 7.17
N GLU A 472 -15.56 16.47 7.13
CA GLU A 472 -16.67 16.78 6.21
C GLU A 472 -17.91 17.32 6.94
N MET A 473 -17.84 17.48 8.27
CA MET A 473 -18.77 18.32 9.03
C MET A 473 -18.58 19.79 8.63
N LYS A 474 -19.55 20.34 7.89
CA LYS A 474 -19.60 21.76 7.50
C LYS A 474 -19.70 22.67 8.73
N GLU A 475 -19.32 23.94 8.60
CA GLU A 475 -19.29 24.93 9.67
C GLU A 475 -20.70 25.32 10.19
N ASP A 476 -21.35 24.44 10.96
CA ASP A 476 -22.63 24.71 11.64
C ASP A 476 -22.68 24.05 13.03
N GLY A 477 -22.14 24.73 14.05
CA GLY A 477 -22.40 24.45 15.47
C GLY A 477 -21.26 23.83 16.30
N ASP A 478 -21.10 24.30 17.54
CA ASP A 478 -20.12 23.80 18.52
C ASP A 478 -20.43 22.36 19.00
N ILE A 479 -19.91 21.35 18.31
CA ILE A 479 -19.85 19.98 18.84
C ILE A 479 -18.65 19.85 19.77
N LYS A 480 -18.90 19.48 21.04
CA LYS A 480 -17.83 19.27 22.03
C LYS A 480 -17.03 18.03 21.67
N VAL A 481 -15.73 18.22 21.41
CA VAL A 481 -14.73 17.23 20.93
C VAL A 481 -14.53 16.02 21.87
N HIS A 482 -15.26 15.91 22.98
CA HIS A 482 -15.08 14.88 24.01
C HIS A 482 -15.95 13.62 23.86
N GLU A 483 -16.89 13.58 22.91
CA GLU A 483 -17.81 12.44 22.72
C GLU A 483 -17.65 11.71 21.37
N VAL A 484 -16.85 12.26 20.42
CA VAL A 484 -16.68 11.68 19.07
C VAL A 484 -15.58 10.62 19.06
N GLY A 485 -15.84 9.49 19.73
CA GLY A 485 -15.02 8.28 19.67
C GLY A 485 -15.75 7.13 18.96
N MET A 486 -15.21 6.65 17.84
CA MET A 486 -15.75 5.47 17.15
C MET A 486 -15.58 4.22 18.04
N GLY A 487 -16.69 3.77 18.62
CA GLY A 487 -16.72 2.78 19.71
C GLY A 487 -17.71 3.13 20.84
N GLY A 488 -18.38 4.29 20.77
CA GLY A 488 -19.38 4.73 21.74
C GLY A 488 -18.77 5.10 23.09
N VAL A 489 -19.62 5.25 24.11
CA VAL A 489 -19.24 5.68 25.49
C VAL A 489 -18.18 4.75 26.13
N GLU A 490 -18.06 3.52 25.64
CA GLU A 490 -17.13 2.50 26.15
C GLU A 490 -15.88 2.29 25.27
N GLY A 491 -15.78 2.97 24.11
CA GLY A 491 -14.63 2.84 23.19
C GLY A 491 -14.46 1.44 22.58
N ARG A 492 -15.53 0.65 22.46
CA ARG A 492 -15.48 -0.75 21.99
C ARG A 492 -15.69 -0.86 20.49
N VAL A 493 -14.62 -1.14 19.74
CA VAL A 493 -14.74 -1.71 18.38
C VAL A 493 -15.27 -3.14 18.51
N TYR A 494 -16.43 -3.43 17.92
CA TYR A 494 -17.17 -4.68 18.18
C TYR A 494 -16.54 -5.88 17.45
N TRP A 495 -15.87 -6.74 18.21
CA TRP A 495 -15.47 -8.08 17.77
C TRP A 495 -16.63 -9.05 18.03
N PRO A 496 -16.88 -10.04 17.15
CA PRO A 496 -17.82 -11.12 17.46
C PRO A 496 -17.34 -11.90 18.68
N GLU A 497 -18.27 -12.29 19.55
CA GLU A 497 -17.97 -13.08 20.76
C GLU A 497 -17.23 -14.38 20.40
N GLY A 498 -16.14 -14.66 21.10
CA GLY A 498 -15.32 -15.87 20.93
C GLY A 498 -14.14 -15.74 19.96
N MET A 499 -13.91 -14.57 19.35
CA MET A 499 -12.77 -14.33 18.43
C MET A 499 -11.65 -13.48 19.07
N GLU A 500 -11.66 -13.28 20.39
CA GLU A 500 -10.72 -12.42 21.12
C GLU A 500 -9.32 -13.03 21.28
N GLU A 501 -9.05 -14.21 20.70
CA GLU A 501 -7.71 -14.78 20.63
C GLU A 501 -6.84 -14.12 19.55
N TYR A 502 -7.43 -13.60 18.46
CA TYR A 502 -6.66 -12.96 17.38
C TYR A 502 -6.01 -11.63 17.79
N LEU A 503 -6.47 -11.03 18.89
CA LEU A 503 -5.87 -9.85 19.50
C LEU A 503 -4.68 -10.19 20.44
N LYS A 504 -4.37 -11.47 20.66
CA LYS A 504 -3.41 -11.93 21.66
C LYS A 504 -2.25 -12.67 20.98
N PRO A 505 -0.98 -12.28 21.20
CA PRO A 505 0.15 -12.98 20.61
C PRO A 505 0.21 -14.43 21.11
N LYS A 506 0.25 -15.39 20.19
CA LYS A 506 0.22 -16.84 20.51
C LYS A 506 1.39 -17.22 21.42
N LYS A 507 1.08 -17.80 22.60
CA LYS A 507 2.10 -18.29 23.54
C LYS A 507 2.94 -19.40 22.89
N ARG A 508 4.27 -19.27 22.89
CA ARG A 508 5.19 -20.34 22.45
C ARG A 508 5.09 -21.54 23.39
N VAL A 509 4.52 -22.65 22.90
CA VAL A 509 4.61 -23.95 23.56
C VAL A 509 5.99 -24.55 23.28
N ARG A 510 6.67 -25.06 24.30
CA ARG A 510 7.98 -25.71 24.19
C ARG A 510 7.84 -27.15 24.70
N ALA A 511 8.02 -28.13 23.81
CA ALA A 511 7.83 -29.54 24.15
C ALA A 511 8.84 -30.00 25.24
N LYS A 512 8.37 -30.81 26.21
CA LYS A 512 9.25 -31.54 27.12
C LYS A 512 9.71 -32.85 26.48
N LYS A 513 10.96 -33.22 26.74
CA LYS A 513 11.56 -34.51 26.39
C LYS A 513 11.30 -35.51 27.53
N SER A 514 11.17 -36.79 27.22
CA SER A 514 10.86 -37.86 28.18
C SER A 514 11.99 -38.11 29.19
N GLU A 515 11.63 -38.50 30.41
CA GLU A 515 12.56 -38.94 31.44
C GLU A 515 13.10 -40.35 31.15
N VAL A 516 14.35 -40.61 31.58
CA VAL A 516 14.85 -41.96 31.88
C VAL A 516 15.01 -42.03 33.39
N LYS A 517 14.54 -43.12 34.00
CA LYS A 517 14.70 -43.38 35.43
C LYS A 517 15.93 -44.24 35.67
N ASP A 518 16.84 -43.77 36.51
CA ASP A 518 17.85 -44.61 37.16
C ASP A 518 17.55 -44.70 38.66
N GLY A 519 17.52 -45.92 39.19
CA GLY A 519 17.38 -46.20 40.61
C GLY A 519 18.70 -46.72 41.18
N ALA A 520 19.14 -46.19 42.32
CA ALA A 520 20.37 -46.61 42.98
C ALA A 520 20.06 -47.53 44.18
N GLU A 521 20.32 -48.83 44.02
CA GLU A 521 20.33 -49.77 45.14
C GLU A 521 21.59 -49.60 46.02
N LYS A 522 21.50 -50.01 47.29
CA LYS A 522 22.64 -50.03 48.21
C LYS A 522 23.29 -51.42 48.23
N PRO A 523 24.63 -51.54 48.14
CA PRO A 523 25.30 -52.81 48.34
C PRO A 523 25.35 -53.20 49.83
N VAL A 524 25.31 -54.51 50.07
CA VAL A 524 25.55 -55.18 51.37
C VAL A 524 26.76 -56.11 51.17
N PRO A 525 27.72 -56.18 52.11
CA PRO A 525 29.04 -56.79 51.84
C PRO A 525 29.00 -58.32 51.76
N LYS A 526 30.12 -58.89 51.28
CA LYS A 526 30.47 -60.30 51.44
C LYS A 526 31.89 -60.44 51.97
N GLU A 527 32.09 -61.58 52.63
CA GLU A 527 33.37 -62.17 53.05
C GLU A 527 34.15 -62.71 51.82
#